data_AF-A0A7V1AH37-F1
#
_entry.id   AF-A0A7V1AH37-F1
#
_cell.length_a   1.000
_cell.length_b   1.000
_cell.length_c   1.000
_cell.angle_alpha   90.00
_cell.angle_beta   90.00
_cell.angle_gamma   90.00
#
_symmetry.space_group_name_H-M   'P 1'
#
loop_
_entity.id
_entity.type
_entity.pdbx_description
1 polymer ?
#
loop_
_entity_poly.entity_id
_entity_poly.type
_entity_poly.pdbx_seq_one_letter_code
_entity_poly.pdbx_strand_id
1 'polypeptide(L)'
;MKKGMKKLEDVYAAAAFAEAGEFETARQIAGEIRPERRERLNWFERVMTAVTFAEAGEHETARDIMRQEKRPQKRDRTTPGTRKQLRAPGIKR
;
A
#
# COMPACT_ATOMS: atom_id res chain seq x y z
N MET A 1 -5.75 -27.47 -11.01
CA MET A 1 -6.49 -26.45 -11.80
C MET A 1 -5.64 -25.19 -11.91
N LYS A 2 -5.63 -24.51 -13.07
CA LYS A 2 -4.89 -23.25 -13.24
C LYS A 2 -5.52 -22.16 -12.35
N LYS A 3 -4.71 -21.38 -11.63
CA LYS A 3 -5.19 -20.33 -10.68
C LYS A 3 -6.23 -19.36 -11.27
N GLY A 4 -6.20 -19.13 -12.59
CA GLY A 4 -7.17 -18.26 -13.27
C GLY A 4 -8.58 -18.86 -13.42
N MET A 5 -8.71 -20.18 -13.55
CA MET A 5 -10.02 -20.83 -13.68
C MET A 5 -10.75 -20.85 -12.33
N LYS A 6 -10.04 -21.14 -11.24
CA LYS A 6 -10.60 -21.08 -9.88
C LYS A 6 -11.19 -19.69 -9.58
N LYS A 7 -10.49 -18.60 -9.94
CA LYS A 7 -11.01 -17.24 -9.73
C LYS A 7 -12.31 -16.96 -10.48
N LEU A 8 -12.47 -17.48 -11.70
CA LEU A 8 -13.71 -17.31 -12.45
C LEU A 8 -14.85 -18.07 -11.77
N GLU A 9 -14.60 -19.32 -11.37
CA GLU A 9 -15.57 -20.14 -10.62
C GLU A 9 -16.01 -19.45 -9.33
N ASP A 10 -15.06 -18.90 -8.55
CA ASP A 10 -15.35 -18.18 -7.30
C ASP A 10 -16.20 -16.91 -7.56
N VAL A 11 -15.97 -16.18 -8.66
CA VAL A 11 -16.78 -15.00 -9.04
C VAL A 11 -18.21 -15.40 -9.39
N TYR A 12 -18.38 -16.44 -10.21
CA TYR A 12 -19.71 -16.93 -10.58
C TYR A 12 -20.47 -17.47 -9.37
N ALA A 13 -19.77 -18.18 -8.47
CA ALA A 13 -20.34 -18.63 -7.21
C ALA A 13 -20.80 -17.45 -6.35
N ALA A 14 -19.93 -16.46 -6.11
CA ALA A 14 -20.27 -15.27 -5.32
C ALA A 14 -21.48 -14.50 -5.90
N ALA A 15 -21.55 -14.37 -7.23
CA ALA A 15 -22.69 -13.74 -7.91
C ALA A 15 -23.99 -14.54 -7.70
N ALA A 16 -23.96 -15.86 -7.86
CA ALA A 16 -25.13 -16.70 -7.65
C ALA A 16 -25.67 -16.63 -6.21
N PHE A 17 -24.79 -16.64 -5.20
CA PHE A 17 -25.21 -16.48 -3.80
C PHE A 17 -25.75 -15.08 -3.51
N ALA A 18 -25.20 -14.03 -4.13
CA ALA A 18 -25.72 -12.68 -4.01
C ALA A 18 -27.11 -12.54 -4.64
N GLU A 19 -27.33 -13.15 -5.80
CA GLU A 19 -28.65 -13.19 -6.47
C GLU A 19 -29.69 -13.98 -5.67
N ALA A 20 -29.25 -15.03 -4.95
CA ALA A 20 -30.09 -15.79 -4.03
C ALA A 20 -30.38 -15.05 -2.70
N GLY A 21 -29.82 -13.87 -2.48
CA GLY A 21 -29.99 -13.08 -1.25
C GLY A 21 -29.08 -13.51 -0.08
N GLU A 22 -28.17 -14.46 -0.31
CA GLU A 22 -27.16 -14.90 0.66
C GLU A 22 -25.91 -14.02 0.61
N PHE A 23 -26.06 -12.77 1.04
CA PHE A 23 -25.00 -11.76 0.96
C PHE A 23 -23.78 -12.09 1.83
N GLU A 24 -23.95 -12.79 2.95
CA GLU A 24 -22.84 -13.20 3.82
C GLU A 24 -21.93 -14.23 3.14
N THR A 25 -22.54 -15.27 2.56
CA THR A 25 -21.86 -16.32 1.79
C THR A 25 -21.16 -15.74 0.57
N ALA A 26 -21.86 -14.89 -0.19
CA ALA A 26 -21.29 -14.19 -1.34
C ALA A 26 -20.08 -13.34 -0.96
N ARG A 27 -20.14 -12.65 0.19
CA ARG A 27 -19.05 -11.81 0.69
C ARG A 27 -17.87 -12.63 1.20
N GLN A 28 -18.12 -13.80 1.79
CA GLN A 28 -17.06 -14.72 2.21
C GLN A 28 -16.30 -15.27 1.00
N ILE A 29 -17.01 -15.71 -0.04
CA ILE A 29 -16.42 -16.19 -1.30
C ILE A 29 -15.65 -15.05 -1.99
N ALA A 30 -16.24 -13.86 -2.08
CA ALA A 30 -15.59 -12.69 -2.67
C ALA A 30 -14.36 -12.21 -1.86
N GLY A 31 -14.39 -12.38 -0.53
CA GLY A 31 -13.25 -12.12 0.35
C GLY A 31 -12.08 -13.09 0.13
N GLU A 32 -12.35 -14.34 -0.27
CA GLU A 32 -11.30 -15.27 -0.68
C GLU A 32 -10.66 -14.87 -2.03
N ILE A 33 -11.44 -14.27 -2.94
CA ILE A 33 -10.97 -13.74 -4.23
C ILE A 33 -10.10 -12.50 -4.05
N ARG A 34 -10.45 -11.66 -3.07
CA ARG A 34 -9.68 -10.47 -2.66
C ARG A 34 -8.93 -10.81 -1.38
N PRO A 35 -7.74 -11.47 -1.44
CA PRO A 35 -6.83 -11.36 -0.31
C PRO A 35 -6.67 -9.86 -0.06
N GLU A 36 -6.68 -9.41 1.19
CA GLU A 36 -6.50 -8.02 1.57
C GLU A 36 -5.11 -7.50 1.19
N ARG A 37 -4.75 -7.54 -0.09
CA ARG A 37 -3.88 -6.56 -0.70
C ARG A 37 -4.68 -5.27 -0.64
N ARG A 38 -4.47 -4.54 0.46
CA ARG A 38 -4.14 -3.13 0.32
C ARG A 38 -2.97 -3.06 -0.65
N GLU A 39 -3.27 -3.10 -1.95
CA GLU A 39 -2.36 -2.58 -2.95
C GLU A 39 -2.07 -1.18 -2.45
N ARG A 40 -0.83 -0.97 -2.00
CA ARG A 40 -0.39 0.36 -1.63
C ARG A 40 -0.64 1.19 -2.88
N LEU A 41 -1.69 2.01 -2.86
CA LEU A 41 -2.01 2.94 -3.93
C LEU A 41 -0.70 3.58 -4.34
N ASN A 42 -0.42 3.58 -5.64
CA ASN A 42 0.74 4.30 -6.12
C ASN A 42 0.61 5.75 -5.63
N TRP A 43 1.72 6.39 -5.27
CA TRP A 43 1.71 7.74 -4.68
C TRP A 43 0.79 8.70 -5.46
N PHE A 44 0.81 8.60 -6.80
CA PHE A 44 -0.07 9.36 -7.68
C PHE A 44 -1.56 9.06 -7.47
N GLU A 45 -1.98 7.80 -7.46
CA GLU A 45 -3.38 7.41 -7.23
C GLU A 45 -3.88 7.91 -5.87
N ARG A 46 -3.03 7.85 -4.85
CA ARG A 46 -3.34 8.35 -3.51
C ARG A 46 -3.56 9.86 -3.51
N VAL A 47 -2.71 10.62 -4.22
CA VAL A 47 -2.86 12.07 -4.37
C VAL A 47 -4.14 12.40 -5.11
N MET A 48 -4.42 11.75 -6.24
CA MET A 48 -5.65 12.00 -7.01
C MET A 48 -6.90 11.68 -6.18
N THR A 49 -6.86 10.58 -5.41
CA THR A 49 -7.96 10.22 -4.50
C THR A 49 -8.13 11.28 -3.41
N ALA A 50 -7.05 11.74 -2.78
CA ALA A 50 -7.11 12.82 -1.79
C ALA A 50 -7.68 14.13 -2.39
N VAL A 51 -7.30 14.47 -3.62
CA VAL A 51 -7.84 15.64 -4.34
C VAL A 51 -9.35 15.49 -4.55
N THR A 52 -9.83 14.33 -5.01
CA THR A 52 -11.28 14.13 -5.22
C THR A 52 -12.09 14.29 -3.94
N PHE A 53 -11.59 13.83 -2.79
CA PHE A 53 -12.26 14.03 -1.51
C PHE A 53 -12.19 15.49 -1.06
N ALA A 54 -11.06 16.18 -1.29
CA ALA A 54 -10.95 17.61 -0.99
C ALA A 54 -11.93 18.46 -1.83
N GLU A 55 -12.08 18.15 -3.12
CA GLU A 55 -13.03 18.81 -4.02
C GLU A 55 -14.49 18.55 -3.60
N ALA A 56 -14.78 17.37 -3.07
CA ALA A 56 -16.09 17.02 -2.50
C ALA A 56 -16.37 17.68 -1.14
N GLY A 57 -15.42 18.44 -0.57
CA GLY A 57 -15.55 19.07 0.75
C GLY A 57 -15.13 18.18 1.93
N GLU A 58 -14.73 16.94 1.67
CA GLU A 58 -14.29 15.93 2.63
C GLU A 58 -12.79 16.10 2.96
N HIS A 59 -12.44 17.23 3.57
CA HIS A 59 -11.06 17.63 3.84
C HIS A 59 -10.34 16.74 4.86
N GLU A 60 -11.06 16.20 5.84
CA GLU A 60 -10.48 15.30 6.85
C GLU A 60 -10.07 13.97 6.23
N THR A 61 -10.96 13.38 5.43
CA THR A 61 -10.71 12.16 4.66
C THR A 61 -9.52 12.32 3.71
N ALA A 62 -9.42 13.45 3.01
CA ALA A 62 -8.27 13.77 2.15
C ALA A 62 -6.94 13.82 2.92
N ARG A 63 -6.93 14.40 4.13
CA ARG A 63 -5.74 14.47 5.00
C ARG A 63 -5.33 13.09 5.50
N ASP A 64 -6.29 12.26 5.86
CA ASP A 64 -6.04 10.91 6.34
C ASP A 64 -5.48 10.00 5.24
N ILE A 65 -5.98 10.13 4.02
CA ILE A 65 -5.42 9.45 2.83
C ILE A 65 -3.94 9.84 2.63
N MET A 66 -3.59 11.11 2.80
CA MET A 66 -2.21 11.60 2.64
C MET A 66 -1.26 11.20 3.78
N ARG A 67 -1.77 11.02 5.01
CA ARG A 67 -0.97 10.68 6.21
C ARG A 67 -0.42 9.25 6.24
N GLN A 68 -0.90 8.35 5.38
CA GLN A 68 -0.53 6.93 5.43
C GLN A 68 0.96 6.67 5.16
N GLU A 69 1.70 7.64 4.62
CA GLU A 69 3.15 7.58 4.47
C GLU A 69 3.86 8.14 5.71
N LYS A 70 3.97 7.29 6.75
CA LYS A 70 4.94 7.54 7.83
C LYS A 70 6.33 7.54 7.22
N ARG A 71 6.87 8.73 6.95
CA ARG A 71 8.26 8.94 6.54
C ARG A 71 9.15 8.18 7.54
N PRO A 72 10.03 7.26 7.10
CA PRO A 72 10.89 6.56 8.04
C PRO A 72 11.69 7.60 8.81
N GLN A 73 11.52 7.61 10.13
CA GLN A 73 12.21 8.55 11.00
C GLN A 73 13.71 8.33 10.82
N LYS A 74 14.44 9.41 10.51
CA LYS A 74 15.88 9.37 10.32
C LYS A 74 16.47 8.81 11.62
N ARG A 75 17.01 7.60 11.58
CA ARG A 75 17.65 7.01 12.75
C ARG A 75 18.88 7.86 13.06
N ASP A 76 18.96 8.40 14.27
CA ASP A 76 20.18 9.03 14.74
C ASP A 76 21.29 7.98 14.69
N ARG A 77 22.28 8.26 13.85
CA ARG A 77 23.42 7.37 13.68
C ARG A 77 24.29 7.52 14.91
N THR A 78 24.12 6.62 15.88
CA THR A 78 24.90 6.61 17.13
C THR A 78 26.36 6.20 16.92
N THR A 79 26.70 5.62 15.76
CA THR A 79 28.08 5.26 15.42
C THR A 79 28.79 6.43 14.72
N PRO A 80 29.84 7.02 15.33
CA PRO A 80 30.70 7.94 14.63
C PRO A 80 31.39 7.18 13.49
N GLY A 81 31.18 7.63 12.25
CA GLY A 81 31.88 7.07 11.10
C GLY A 81 33.39 7.23 11.27
N THR A 82 34.16 6.20 10.88
CA THR A 82 35.62 6.30 10.83
C THR A 82 36.00 7.44 9.90
N ARG A 83 36.48 8.54 10.48
CA ARG A 83 36.93 9.72 9.73
C ARG A 83 38.13 9.28 8.91
N LYS A 84 37.99 9.23 7.58
CA LYS A 84 39.13 8.93 6.69
C LYS A 84 40.21 9.98 6.98
N GLN A 85 41.35 9.54 7.50
CA GLN A 85 42.48 10.44 7.67
C GLN A 85 42.98 10.82 6.28
N LEU A 86 42.68 12.05 5.86
CA LEU A 86 43.32 12.69 4.72
C LEU A 86 44.74 13.08 5.15
N ARG A 87 45.62 12.09 5.38
CA ARG A 87 47.05 12.35 5.47
C ARG A 87 47.61 12.25 4.06
N ALA A 88 48.10 13.38 3.53
CA ALA A 88 48.98 13.35 2.38
C ALA A 88 50.19 12.46 2.76
N PRO A 89 50.57 11.46 1.95
CA PRO A 89 51.78 10.68 2.21
C PRO A 89 52.95 11.67 2.22
N GLY A 90 53.63 11.75 3.37
CA GLY A 90 54.69 12.73 3.60
C GLY A 90 55.72 12.70 2.48
N ILE A 91 56.04 13.88 1.96
CA ILE A 91 57.19 14.09 1.08
C ILE A 91 58.43 13.64 1.88
N LYS A 92 59.02 12.52 1.47
CA LYS A 92 60.34 12.11 1.96
C LYS A 92 61.34 13.14 1.45
N ARG A 93 61.95 13.88 2.37
CA ARG A 93 63.15 14.70 2.09
C ARG A 93 64.37 13.80 1.98
#